data_AF-A0A957TPQ3-F1
#
_entry.id   AF-A0A957TPQ3-F1
#
_cell.length_a   1.000
_cell.length_b   1.000
_cell.length_c   1.000
_cell.angle_alpha   90.00
_cell.angle_beta   90.00
_cell.angle_gamma   90.00
#
_symmetry.space_group_name_H-M   'P 1'
#
loop_
_entity.id
_entity.type
_entity.pdbx_description
1 polymer ?
#
loop_
_entity_poly.entity_id
_entity_poly.type
_entity_poly.pdbx_seq_one_letter_code
_entity_poly.pdbx_strand_id
1 'polypeptide(L)'
;NQMAKWQAMSGGVLTMPLVLRVSVGNKYGAQHSQDWSALCAHIPGLQVFFPATPYDAKGMLNLALCRTDPVVFFESQRLYTEPEQFVRDGVPIDYYEVPLGEPVIRRQGRDVTILTVGATLYRALAAADQLAAEDGLNAEVIDLRFLNPLNYAPLVASVQKSGRVLLTSDACTTGSFLHTVATTLTKEAFYYLDAPPLVIGAQDWITPPAEMEALFFPQVEWIVDGVRRLVGRQV
;
A
#
# COMPACT_ATOMS: atom_id res chain seq x y z
N ASN A 1 7.98 14.22 17.06
CA ASN A 1 7.59 15.39 17.89
C ASN A 1 7.73 16.73 17.20
N GLN A 2 8.87 17.01 16.55
CA GLN A 2 9.12 18.33 15.95
C GLN A 2 8.44 18.47 14.58
N MET A 3 8.98 17.79 13.56
CA MET A 3 8.58 17.89 12.15
C MET A 3 7.07 18.02 11.93
N ALA A 4 6.27 17.12 12.52
CA ALA A 4 4.83 17.05 12.34
C ALA A 4 4.01 18.19 12.97
N LYS A 5 4.57 18.93 13.95
CA LYS A 5 3.79 19.80 14.84
C LYS A 5 4.12 21.29 14.72
N TRP A 6 5.29 21.65 14.18
CA TRP A 6 5.77 23.05 14.17
C TRP A 6 4.81 24.03 13.48
N GLN A 7 4.23 23.63 12.34
CA GLN A 7 3.28 24.47 11.63
C GLN A 7 2.04 24.77 12.49
N ALA A 8 1.45 23.75 13.12
CA ALA A 8 0.32 23.93 14.03
C ALA A 8 0.70 24.71 15.32
N MET A 9 1.85 24.40 15.94
CA MET A 9 2.32 25.08 17.16
C MET A 9 2.63 26.57 16.93
N SER A 10 3.05 26.94 15.72
CA SER A 10 3.29 28.33 15.34
C SER A 10 2.01 29.07 14.91
N GLY A 11 0.83 28.43 14.92
CA GLY A 11 -0.40 29.00 14.40
C GLY A 11 -0.35 29.27 12.89
N GLY A 12 0.45 28.50 12.14
CA GLY A 12 0.65 28.66 10.70
C GLY A 12 1.67 29.71 10.30
N VAL A 13 2.35 30.36 11.25
CA VAL A 13 3.42 31.34 10.95
C VAL A 13 4.64 30.66 10.31
N LEU A 14 4.95 29.43 10.72
CA LEU A 14 5.99 28.61 10.13
C LEU A 14 5.36 27.56 9.20
N THR A 15 5.91 27.40 8.00
CA THR A 15 5.65 26.25 7.13
C THR A 15 6.72 25.19 7.32
N MET A 16 6.41 23.92 7.03
CA MET A 16 7.35 22.80 7.11
C MET A 16 7.54 22.08 5.75
N PRO A 17 8.05 22.78 4.70
CA PRO A 17 8.27 22.20 3.36
C PRO A 17 9.48 21.25 3.39
N LEU A 18 9.26 20.05 3.89
CA LEU A 18 10.31 19.05 4.11
C LEU A 18 9.83 17.70 3.62
N VAL A 19 10.66 17.06 2.78
CA VAL A 19 10.44 15.69 2.30
C VAL A 19 11.54 14.80 2.86
N LEU A 20 11.18 13.90 3.78
CA LEU A 20 12.05 12.87 4.32
C LEU A 20 11.91 11.60 3.48
N ARG A 21 12.90 11.33 2.63
CA ARG A 21 12.94 10.09 1.84
C ARG A 21 13.53 8.96 2.67
N VAL A 22 12.83 7.84 2.72
CA VAL A 22 13.18 6.67 3.53
C VAL A 22 13.20 5.44 2.65
N SER A 23 14.31 4.72 2.69
CA SER A 23 14.40 3.45 1.97
C SER A 23 14.05 2.27 2.88
N VAL A 24 13.21 1.35 2.39
CA VAL A 24 12.71 0.17 3.13
C VAL A 24 12.73 -1.09 2.25
N GLY A 25 12.37 -2.24 2.84
CA GLY A 25 12.06 -3.46 2.08
C GLY A 25 13.26 -4.11 1.38
N ASN A 26 14.48 -3.76 1.75
CA ASN A 26 15.69 -4.31 1.14
C ASN A 26 15.95 -5.78 1.52
N LYS A 27 16.94 -6.44 0.90
CA LYS A 27 17.33 -7.83 1.20
C LYS A 27 18.58 -7.98 2.06
N TYR A 28 18.81 -7.07 3.02
CA TYR A 28 20.01 -7.09 3.86
C TYR A 28 19.71 -7.40 5.34
N GLY A 29 18.72 -8.24 5.60
CA GLY A 29 18.41 -8.72 6.94
C GLY A 29 17.81 -7.65 7.86
N ALA A 30 18.00 -7.81 9.17
CA ALA A 30 17.20 -7.17 10.21
C ALA A 30 17.08 -5.62 10.16
N GLN A 31 18.12 -4.90 9.70
CA GLN A 31 18.17 -3.43 9.84
C GLN A 31 17.83 -2.65 8.56
N HIS A 32 17.88 -3.31 7.40
CA HIS A 32 17.72 -2.65 6.09
C HIS A 32 16.41 -3.03 5.38
N SER A 33 15.67 -3.97 5.94
CA SER A 33 14.58 -4.66 5.25
C SER A 33 13.20 -4.31 5.80
N GLN A 34 13.15 -3.71 6.99
CA GLN A 34 11.91 -3.43 7.71
C GLN A 34 11.11 -2.31 7.03
N ASP A 35 9.82 -2.58 6.79
CA ASP A 35 8.82 -1.55 6.56
C ASP A 35 8.20 -1.14 7.92
N TRP A 36 8.41 0.12 8.28
CA TRP A 36 7.93 0.75 9.52
C TRP A 36 6.99 1.93 9.25
N SER A 37 6.40 1.97 8.06
CA SER A 37 5.52 3.06 7.59
C SER A 37 4.33 3.34 8.51
N ALA A 38 3.82 2.32 9.22
CA ALA A 38 2.75 2.45 10.21
C ALA A 38 3.07 3.45 11.33
N LEU A 39 4.34 3.53 11.76
CA LEU A 39 4.77 4.48 12.79
C LEU A 39 4.60 5.93 12.32
N CYS A 40 4.93 6.22 11.06
CA CYS A 40 4.74 7.54 10.47
C CYS A 40 3.27 7.84 10.24
N ALA A 41 2.51 6.87 9.73
CA ALA A 41 1.10 7.06 9.39
C ALA A 41 0.24 7.36 10.63
N HIS A 42 0.65 6.88 11.80
CA HIS A 42 -0.03 7.16 13.06
C HIS A 42 0.16 8.61 13.56
N ILE A 43 1.22 9.31 13.14
CA ILE A 43 1.58 10.63 13.70
C ILE A 43 0.80 11.74 12.99
N PRO A 44 -0.14 12.45 13.66
CA PRO A 44 -0.87 13.54 13.05
C PRO A 44 0.08 14.68 12.63
N GLY A 45 -0.20 15.25 11.47
CA GLY A 45 0.61 16.30 10.85
C GLY A 45 1.72 15.78 9.93
N LEU A 46 1.97 14.46 9.87
CA LEU A 46 2.81 13.86 8.83
C LEU A 46 1.97 13.36 7.67
N GLN A 47 2.36 13.73 6.46
CA GLN A 47 1.91 13.04 5.26
C GLN A 47 2.84 11.84 4.99
N VAL A 48 2.29 10.72 4.53
CA VAL A 48 3.01 9.46 4.32
C VAL A 48 2.69 8.89 2.95
N PHE A 49 3.69 8.95 2.08
CA PHE A 49 3.63 8.60 0.67
C PHE A 49 4.45 7.32 0.45
N PHE A 50 3.93 6.38 -0.34
CA PHE A 50 4.60 5.12 -0.63
C PHE A 50 4.31 4.66 -2.07
N PRO A 51 5.00 5.22 -3.08
CA PRO A 51 4.81 4.83 -4.48
C PRO A 51 5.23 3.37 -4.73
N ALA A 52 4.49 2.69 -5.62
CA ALA A 52 4.82 1.35 -6.08
C ALA A 52 5.33 1.30 -7.54
N THR A 53 5.19 2.39 -8.30
CA THR A 53 5.54 2.47 -9.73
C THR A 53 6.45 3.67 -10.01
N PRO A 54 7.23 3.66 -11.10
CA PRO A 54 8.03 4.81 -11.52
C PRO A 54 7.18 6.07 -11.80
N TYR A 55 6.02 5.93 -12.45
CA TYR A 55 5.11 7.05 -12.71
C TYR A 55 4.64 7.71 -11.40
N ASP A 56 4.23 6.91 -10.43
CA ASP A 56 3.77 7.43 -9.15
C ASP A 56 4.93 7.99 -8.33
N ALA A 57 6.10 7.36 -8.36
CA ALA A 57 7.28 7.85 -7.65
C ALA A 57 7.64 9.28 -8.09
N LYS A 58 7.71 9.55 -9.39
CA LYS A 58 7.98 10.90 -9.89
C LYS A 58 6.86 11.89 -9.54
N GLY A 59 5.61 11.54 -9.85
CA GLY A 59 4.49 12.46 -9.66
C GLY A 59 4.20 12.76 -8.18
N MET A 60 4.34 11.76 -7.30
CA MET A 60 4.17 11.93 -5.86
C MET A 60 5.34 12.69 -5.23
N LEU A 61 6.58 12.51 -5.73
CA LEU A 61 7.72 13.27 -5.23
C LEU A 61 7.61 14.75 -5.63
N ASN A 62 7.19 15.05 -6.86
CA ASN A 62 6.86 16.41 -7.28
C ASN A 62 5.77 17.03 -6.41
N LEU A 63 4.67 16.29 -6.18
CA LEU A 63 3.58 16.69 -5.29
C LEU A 63 4.08 17.00 -3.87
N ALA A 64 4.99 16.19 -3.33
CA ALA A 64 5.56 16.38 -2.00
C ALA A 64 6.45 17.63 -1.93
N LEU A 65 7.31 17.83 -2.92
CA LEU A 65 8.27 18.94 -2.98
C LEU A 65 7.59 20.31 -3.17
N CYS A 66 6.39 20.34 -3.75
CA CYS A 66 5.67 21.58 -4.03
C CYS A 66 4.71 22.01 -2.89
N ARG A 67 4.71 21.31 -1.75
CA ARG A 67 3.81 21.59 -0.62
C ARG A 67 4.55 22.09 0.63
N THR A 68 3.77 22.61 1.57
CA THR A 68 4.25 23.23 2.81
C THR A 68 4.22 22.30 4.02
N ASP A 69 3.55 21.16 3.92
CA ASP A 69 3.44 20.19 5.01
C ASP A 69 4.56 19.14 4.91
N PRO A 70 5.02 18.57 6.03
CA PRO A 70 6.11 17.60 6.01
C PRO A 70 5.64 16.24 5.51
N VAL A 71 6.39 15.68 4.55
CA VAL A 71 6.12 14.39 3.92
C VAL A 71 7.20 13.38 4.29
N VAL A 72 6.79 12.18 4.71
CA VAL A 72 7.66 11.00 4.76
C VAL A 72 7.39 10.17 3.50
N PHE A 73 8.41 10.02 2.67
CA PHE A 73 8.34 9.39 1.36
C PHE A 73 9.09 8.05 1.39
N PHE A 74 8.34 6.95 1.47
CA PHE A 74 8.88 5.60 1.55
C PHE A 74 9.18 5.04 0.16
N GLU A 75 10.37 4.46 0.01
CA GLU A 75 10.86 3.86 -1.23
C GLU A 75 11.29 2.43 -0.94
N SER A 76 10.54 1.46 -1.46
CA SER A 76 10.94 0.05 -1.35
C SER A 76 12.07 -0.24 -2.34
N GLN A 77 13.22 -0.71 -1.85
CA GLN A 77 14.36 -1.03 -2.73
C GLN A 77 14.06 -2.16 -3.71
N ARG A 78 13.10 -3.03 -3.37
CA ARG A 78 12.59 -4.08 -4.27
C ARG A 78 12.03 -3.52 -5.57
N LEU A 79 11.63 -2.25 -5.57
CA LEU A 79 10.98 -1.60 -6.71
C LEU A 79 11.93 -0.82 -7.60
N TYR A 80 13.20 -0.61 -7.22
CA TYR A 80 14.12 0.21 -8.02
C TYR A 80 14.44 -0.39 -9.38
N THR A 81 14.33 -1.72 -9.53
CA THR A 81 14.52 -2.40 -10.81
C THR A 81 13.22 -2.61 -11.58
N GLU A 82 12.07 -2.28 -10.99
CA GLU A 82 10.78 -2.47 -11.65
C GLU A 82 10.57 -1.39 -12.72
N PRO A 83 10.32 -1.78 -13.99
CA PRO A 83 10.04 -0.82 -15.05
C PRO A 83 8.63 -0.24 -14.90
N GLU A 84 8.36 0.84 -15.61
CA GLU A 84 6.99 1.35 -15.74
C GLU A 84 6.15 0.37 -16.57
N GLN A 85 5.03 -0.10 -16.01
CA GLN A 85 4.15 -1.12 -16.61
C GLN A 85 2.72 -0.62 -16.86
N PHE A 86 2.31 0.49 -16.26
CA PHE A 86 0.92 0.97 -16.26
C PHE A 86 0.71 2.17 -17.18
N VAL A 87 1.78 2.94 -17.44
CA VAL A 87 1.75 4.05 -18.40
C VAL A 87 2.41 3.64 -19.70
N ARG A 88 1.61 3.57 -20.78
CA ARG A 88 2.03 3.07 -22.10
C ARG A 88 3.27 3.76 -22.65
N ASP A 89 3.35 5.08 -22.50
CA ASP A 89 4.44 5.89 -23.02
C ASP A 89 5.60 6.05 -22.01
N GLY A 90 5.56 5.28 -20.92
CA GLY A 90 6.51 5.35 -19.82
C GLY A 90 6.27 6.55 -18.91
N VAL A 91 7.27 6.88 -18.09
CA VAL A 91 7.22 8.04 -17.20
C VAL A 91 7.39 9.32 -18.03
N PRO A 92 6.41 10.25 -18.03
CA PRO A 92 6.53 11.50 -18.77
C PRO A 92 7.81 12.26 -18.40
N ILE A 93 8.45 12.94 -19.35
CA ILE A 93 9.63 13.77 -19.10
C ILE A 93 9.24 15.07 -18.39
N ASP A 94 8.13 15.68 -18.82
CA ASP A 94 7.62 16.93 -18.28
C ASP A 94 7.14 16.82 -16.84
N TYR A 95 6.97 17.98 -16.20
CA TYR A 95 6.46 18.05 -14.84
C TYR A 95 5.01 17.58 -14.76
N TYR A 96 4.71 16.75 -13.78
CA TYR A 96 3.35 16.40 -13.39
C TYR A 96 3.31 16.04 -11.91
N GLU A 97 2.11 16.11 -11.36
CA GLU A 97 1.76 15.62 -10.03
C GLU A 97 0.70 14.53 -10.15
N VAL A 98 0.59 13.67 -9.15
CA VAL A 98 -0.59 12.80 -9.00
C VAL A 98 -1.57 13.41 -7.97
N PRO A 99 -2.85 13.04 -8.01
CA PRO A 99 -3.80 13.49 -6.99
C PRO A 99 -3.41 12.98 -5.59
N LEU A 100 -3.37 13.89 -4.61
CA LEU A 100 -3.01 13.61 -3.22
C LEU A 100 -4.01 12.66 -2.56
N GLY A 101 -3.52 11.59 -1.95
CA GLY A 101 -4.34 10.66 -1.17
C GLY A 101 -5.20 9.72 -2.01
N GLU A 102 -5.17 9.85 -3.35
CA GLU A 102 -5.98 9.00 -4.21
C GLU A 102 -5.32 7.63 -4.40
N PRO A 103 -6.04 6.52 -4.21
CA PRO A 103 -5.60 5.19 -4.64
C PRO A 103 -5.73 5.02 -6.17
N VAL A 104 -5.15 3.98 -6.75
CA VAL A 104 -5.28 3.65 -8.19
C VAL A 104 -5.63 2.19 -8.38
N ILE A 105 -6.67 1.93 -9.18
CA ILE A 105 -6.99 0.58 -9.65
C ILE A 105 -5.98 0.20 -10.74
N ARG A 106 -5.14 -0.81 -10.45
CA ARG A 106 -4.10 -1.34 -11.35
C ARG A 106 -4.62 -2.47 -12.22
N ARG A 107 -5.62 -3.19 -11.73
CA ARG A 107 -6.31 -4.25 -12.44
C ARG A 107 -7.79 -4.21 -12.08
N GLN A 108 -8.65 -4.20 -13.08
CA GLN A 108 -10.10 -4.29 -12.88
C GLN A 108 -10.50 -5.72 -12.52
N GLY A 109 -11.44 -5.83 -11.59
CA GLY A 109 -12.03 -7.12 -11.21
C GLY A 109 -13.39 -6.94 -10.54
N ARG A 110 -13.97 -8.06 -10.10
CA ARG A 110 -15.31 -8.05 -9.49
C ARG A 110 -15.52 -9.10 -8.41
N ASP A 111 -14.68 -10.13 -8.31
CA ASP A 111 -14.96 -11.26 -7.42
C ASP A 111 -14.31 -11.07 -6.04
N VAL A 112 -13.20 -10.33 -5.97
CA VAL A 112 -12.51 -9.92 -4.75
C VAL A 112 -11.74 -8.63 -5.00
N THR A 113 -11.59 -7.79 -3.98
CA THR A 113 -10.72 -6.61 -3.99
C THR A 113 -9.42 -6.93 -3.25
N ILE A 114 -8.26 -6.64 -3.85
CA ILE A 114 -6.94 -6.74 -3.23
C ILE A 114 -6.34 -5.35 -3.13
N LEU A 115 -6.10 -4.87 -1.92
CA LEU A 115 -5.48 -3.58 -1.64
C LEU A 115 -4.00 -3.78 -1.31
N THR A 116 -3.12 -3.00 -1.92
CA THR A 116 -1.67 -3.17 -1.77
C THR A 116 -0.97 -1.88 -1.36
N VAL A 117 0.13 -2.02 -0.62
CA VAL A 117 1.07 -0.94 -0.35
C VAL A 117 2.48 -1.38 -0.75
N GLY A 118 3.19 -0.51 -1.48
CA GLY A 118 4.58 -0.72 -1.86
C GLY A 118 4.78 -1.97 -2.74
N ALA A 119 5.87 -2.72 -2.48
CA ALA A 119 6.31 -3.82 -3.34
C ALA A 119 5.39 -5.04 -3.36
N THR A 120 4.35 -5.08 -2.52
CA THR A 120 3.34 -6.15 -2.59
C THR A 120 2.44 -6.04 -3.80
N LEU A 121 2.40 -4.89 -4.49
CA LEU A 121 1.62 -4.69 -5.72
C LEU A 121 1.87 -5.79 -6.76
N TYR A 122 3.12 -6.04 -7.11
CA TYR A 122 3.46 -7.01 -8.16
C TYR A 122 3.17 -8.45 -7.76
N ARG A 123 3.28 -8.79 -6.47
CA ARG A 123 2.84 -10.09 -5.95
C ARG A 123 1.32 -10.24 -6.01
N ALA A 124 0.57 -9.18 -5.74
CA ALA A 124 -0.89 -9.20 -5.85
C ALA A 124 -1.37 -9.32 -7.31
N LEU A 125 -0.67 -8.69 -8.27
CA LEU A 125 -0.96 -8.85 -9.70
C LEU A 125 -0.72 -10.29 -10.14
N ALA A 126 0.42 -10.88 -9.76
CA ALA A 126 0.70 -12.29 -10.02
C ALA A 126 -0.34 -13.22 -9.37
N ALA A 127 -0.73 -12.94 -8.12
CA ALA A 127 -1.79 -13.70 -7.44
C ALA A 127 -3.13 -13.60 -8.17
N ALA A 128 -3.48 -12.40 -8.65
CA ALA A 128 -4.69 -12.18 -9.41
C ALA A 128 -4.66 -12.93 -10.76
N ASP A 129 -3.51 -13.04 -11.43
CA ASP A 129 -3.36 -13.82 -12.66
C ASP A 129 -3.54 -15.31 -12.39
N GLN A 130 -2.93 -15.81 -11.31
CA GLN A 130 -3.09 -17.19 -10.87
C GLN A 130 -4.53 -17.53 -10.50
N LEU A 131 -5.21 -16.67 -9.74
CA LEU A 131 -6.62 -16.83 -9.35
C LEU A 131 -7.55 -16.85 -10.57
N ALA A 132 -7.27 -16.05 -11.60
CA ALA A 132 -8.05 -16.06 -12.83
C ALA A 132 -7.85 -17.36 -13.62
N ALA A 133 -6.61 -17.88 -13.66
CA ALA A 133 -6.27 -19.09 -14.39
C ALA A 133 -6.75 -20.38 -13.69
N GLU A 134 -6.61 -20.47 -12.37
CA GLU A 134 -6.87 -21.69 -11.59
C GLU A 134 -8.30 -21.75 -11.03
N ASP A 135 -8.85 -20.63 -10.59
CA ASP A 135 -10.13 -20.57 -9.88
C ASP A 135 -11.23 -19.83 -10.69
N GLY A 136 -10.88 -19.19 -11.80
CA GLY A 136 -11.79 -18.34 -12.58
C GLY A 136 -12.19 -17.05 -11.87
N LEU A 137 -11.43 -16.63 -10.85
CA LEU A 137 -11.72 -15.46 -10.03
C LEU A 137 -11.02 -14.21 -10.56
N ASN A 138 -11.78 -13.14 -10.79
CA ASN A 138 -11.30 -11.86 -11.27
C ASN A 138 -11.10 -10.90 -10.10
N ALA A 139 -9.87 -10.87 -9.58
CA ALA A 139 -9.48 -9.93 -8.53
C ALA A 139 -9.28 -8.51 -9.08
N GLU A 140 -9.88 -7.53 -8.42
CA GLU A 140 -9.55 -6.12 -8.57
C GLU A 140 -8.32 -5.81 -7.72
N VAL A 141 -7.29 -5.20 -8.30
CA VAL A 141 -6.05 -4.84 -7.56
C VAL A 141 -5.96 -3.33 -7.49
N ILE A 142 -5.91 -2.79 -6.27
CA ILE A 142 -5.82 -1.37 -5.99
C ILE A 142 -4.53 -1.08 -5.23
N ASP A 143 -3.71 -0.21 -5.79
CA ASP A 143 -2.54 0.37 -5.14
C ASP A 143 -2.98 1.58 -4.32
N LEU A 144 -2.75 1.55 -3.01
CA LEU A 144 -3.16 2.64 -2.13
C LEU A 144 -2.35 3.91 -2.34
N ARG A 145 -1.06 3.81 -2.72
CA ARG A 145 -0.08 4.91 -2.90
C ARG A 145 0.21 5.78 -1.67
N PHE A 146 -0.78 6.00 -0.81
CA PHE A 146 -0.72 6.88 0.34
C PHE A 146 -1.23 6.13 1.57
N LEU A 147 -0.56 6.36 2.70
CA LEU A 147 -1.07 5.92 4.00
C LEU A 147 -1.79 7.09 4.70
N ASN A 148 -1.25 8.30 4.57
CA ASN A 148 -1.88 9.49 5.11
C ASN A 148 -1.59 10.72 4.23
N PRO A 149 -2.61 11.44 3.73
CA PRO A 149 -4.02 11.08 3.74
C PRO A 149 -4.32 9.91 2.79
N LEU A 150 -5.43 9.19 3.03
CA LEU A 150 -5.94 8.17 2.12
C LEU A 150 -7.43 8.42 1.85
N ASN A 151 -7.80 8.51 0.57
CA ASN A 151 -9.18 8.58 0.14
C ASN A 151 -9.80 7.17 0.13
N TYR A 152 -10.76 6.94 1.02
CA TYR A 152 -11.44 5.65 1.16
C TYR A 152 -12.58 5.43 0.17
N ALA A 153 -13.10 6.49 -0.47
CA ALA A 153 -14.27 6.37 -1.33
C ALA A 153 -14.09 5.36 -2.50
N PRO A 154 -12.94 5.33 -3.22
CA PRO A 154 -12.72 4.31 -4.25
C PRO A 154 -12.61 2.89 -3.68
N LEU A 155 -12.08 2.73 -2.46
CA LEU A 155 -11.93 1.43 -1.81
C LEU A 155 -13.31 0.89 -1.43
N VAL A 156 -14.16 1.72 -0.83
CA VAL A 156 -15.55 1.37 -0.48
C VAL A 156 -16.33 0.97 -1.74
N ALA A 157 -16.20 1.72 -2.83
CA ALA A 157 -16.85 1.38 -4.11
C ALA A 157 -16.38 0.03 -4.66
N SER A 158 -15.08 -0.28 -4.55
CA SER A 158 -14.53 -1.59 -4.94
C SER A 158 -15.09 -2.72 -4.08
N VAL A 159 -15.16 -2.51 -2.75
CA VAL A 159 -15.75 -3.49 -1.82
C VAL A 159 -17.23 -3.69 -2.07
N GLN A 160 -18.00 -2.64 -2.37
CA GLN A 160 -19.40 -2.74 -2.76
C GLN A 160 -19.60 -3.63 -4.00
N LYS A 161 -18.65 -3.59 -4.94
CA LYS A 161 -18.67 -4.41 -6.14
C LYS A 161 -18.29 -5.87 -5.84
N SER A 162 -17.28 -6.11 -5.01
CA SER A 162 -16.71 -7.46 -4.83
C SER A 162 -17.17 -8.23 -3.59
N GLY A 163 -17.74 -7.54 -2.62
CA GLY A 163 -18.15 -8.07 -1.31
C GLY A 163 -17.02 -8.60 -0.42
N ARG A 164 -15.80 -8.72 -0.92
CA ARG A 164 -14.64 -9.28 -0.22
C ARG A 164 -13.42 -8.41 -0.43
N VAL A 165 -12.59 -8.27 0.60
CA VAL A 165 -11.35 -7.51 0.52
C VAL A 165 -10.19 -8.19 1.26
N LEU A 166 -9.05 -8.23 0.60
CA LEU A 166 -7.75 -8.63 1.14
C LEU A 166 -6.80 -7.44 1.06
N LEU A 167 -6.04 -7.18 2.12
CA LEU A 167 -5.05 -6.11 2.18
C LEU A 167 -3.66 -6.72 2.39
N THR A 168 -2.65 -6.24 1.67
CA THR A 168 -1.29 -6.76 1.81
C THR A 168 -0.20 -5.69 1.73
N SER A 169 0.87 -5.87 2.52
CA SER A 169 2.07 -5.03 2.60
C SER A 169 3.27 -5.84 3.11
N ASP A 170 4.49 -5.37 2.85
CA ASP A 170 5.72 -5.94 3.43
C ASP A 170 5.94 -5.58 4.90
N ALA A 171 5.13 -4.66 5.46
CA ALA A 171 5.10 -4.38 6.89
C ALA A 171 4.67 -5.62 7.69
N CYS A 172 5.19 -5.77 8.91
CA CYS A 172 4.71 -6.78 9.86
C CYS A 172 3.20 -6.65 10.05
N THR A 173 2.52 -7.78 10.19
CA THR A 173 1.06 -7.83 10.30
C THR A 173 0.59 -7.11 11.57
N THR A 174 1.22 -7.42 12.71
CA THR A 174 0.90 -6.78 13.99
C THR A 174 1.18 -5.28 13.93
N GLY A 175 0.14 -4.49 14.21
CA GLY A 175 0.24 -3.03 14.21
C GLY A 175 0.33 -2.39 12.83
N SER A 176 0.15 -3.15 11.75
CA SER A 176 0.13 -2.62 10.38
C SER A 176 -0.95 -1.56 10.20
N PHE A 177 -0.65 -0.52 9.42
CA PHE A 177 -1.62 0.48 8.97
C PHE A 177 -2.81 -0.16 8.23
N LEU A 178 -2.60 -1.32 7.61
CA LEU A 178 -3.66 -2.05 6.91
C LEU A 178 -4.80 -2.49 7.84
N HIS A 179 -4.56 -2.68 9.15
CA HIS A 179 -5.64 -2.92 10.10
C HIS A 179 -6.52 -1.69 10.32
N THR A 180 -5.96 -0.47 10.23
CA THR A 180 -6.75 0.77 10.21
C THR A 180 -7.61 0.81 8.95
N VAL A 181 -7.03 0.51 7.77
CA VAL A 181 -7.78 0.47 6.50
C VAL A 181 -8.91 -0.56 6.57
N ALA A 182 -8.61 -1.80 6.99
CA ALA A 182 -9.59 -2.86 7.16
C ALA A 182 -10.72 -2.44 8.11
N THR A 183 -10.41 -1.83 9.25
CA THR A 183 -11.42 -1.38 10.22
C THR A 183 -12.30 -0.26 9.65
N THR A 184 -11.72 0.70 8.93
CA THR A 184 -12.48 1.76 8.26
C THR A 184 -13.42 1.18 7.22
N LEU A 185 -12.94 0.26 6.38
CA LEU A 185 -13.78 -0.42 5.38
C LEU A 185 -14.90 -1.24 6.03
N THR A 186 -14.61 -1.94 7.14
CA THR A 186 -15.66 -2.63 7.89
C THR A 186 -16.75 -1.68 8.37
N LYS A 187 -16.40 -0.47 8.80
CA LYS A 187 -17.38 0.53 9.26
C LYS A 187 -18.17 1.15 8.11
N GLU A 188 -17.50 1.48 7.01
CA GLU A 188 -18.11 2.21 5.89
C GLU A 188 -18.84 1.29 4.90
N ALA A 189 -18.41 0.02 4.80
CA ALA A 189 -18.92 -0.95 3.84
C ALA A 189 -19.52 -2.21 4.52
N PHE A 190 -19.88 -2.13 5.81
CA PHE A 190 -20.33 -3.28 6.61
C PHE A 190 -21.37 -4.16 5.89
N TYR A 191 -22.42 -3.53 5.36
CA TYR A 191 -23.53 -4.24 4.71
C TYR A 191 -23.19 -4.86 3.35
N TYR A 192 -22.03 -4.52 2.81
CA TYR A 192 -21.54 -5.07 1.54
C TYR A 192 -20.53 -6.18 1.73
N LEU A 193 -20.02 -6.40 2.95
CA LEU A 193 -18.99 -7.40 3.21
C LEU A 193 -19.59 -8.80 3.40
N ASP A 194 -19.30 -9.69 2.45
CA ASP A 194 -19.62 -11.13 2.50
C ASP A 194 -18.70 -11.89 3.47
N ALA A 195 -17.52 -11.34 3.76
CA ALA A 195 -16.52 -11.91 4.65
C ALA A 195 -15.73 -10.79 5.34
N PRO A 196 -15.18 -11.03 6.55
CA PRO A 196 -14.34 -10.04 7.22
C PRO A 196 -13.09 -9.72 6.38
N PRO A 197 -12.69 -8.43 6.27
CA PRO A 197 -11.44 -8.06 5.62
C PRO A 197 -10.25 -8.85 6.14
N LEU A 198 -9.45 -9.41 5.23
CA LEU A 198 -8.24 -10.16 5.57
C LEU A 198 -7.00 -9.29 5.38
N VAL A 199 -6.10 -9.26 6.36
CA VAL A 199 -4.81 -8.55 6.25
C VAL A 199 -3.69 -9.59 6.21
N ILE A 200 -2.81 -9.50 5.21
CA ILE A 200 -1.62 -10.32 5.05
C ILE A 200 -0.39 -9.42 4.99
N GLY A 201 0.31 -9.32 6.10
CA GLY A 201 1.61 -8.65 6.20
C GLY A 201 2.75 -9.66 6.27
N ALA A 202 3.95 -9.14 6.52
CA ALA A 202 5.07 -9.96 6.95
C ALA A 202 4.79 -10.62 8.32
N GLN A 203 5.54 -11.69 8.59
CA GLN A 203 5.51 -12.40 9.87
C GLN A 203 5.99 -11.51 11.03
N ASP A 204 5.46 -11.72 12.24
CA ASP A 204 5.69 -10.89 13.41
C ASP A 204 6.95 -11.26 14.20
N TRP A 205 8.10 -11.23 13.52
CA TRP A 205 9.43 -11.45 14.07
C TRP A 205 10.47 -10.54 13.39
N ILE A 206 11.76 -10.71 13.70
CA ILE A 206 12.83 -9.91 13.11
C ILE A 206 13.05 -10.37 11.66
N THR A 207 13.22 -9.42 10.73
CA THR A 207 13.46 -9.77 9.32
C THR A 207 14.72 -10.65 9.20
N PRO A 208 14.59 -11.86 8.63
CA PRO A 208 15.68 -12.82 8.59
C PRO A 208 16.67 -12.46 7.47
N PRO A 209 17.79 -13.20 7.36
CA PRO A 209 18.70 -13.10 6.22
C PRO A 209 18.01 -13.30 4.86
N ALA A 210 18.66 -12.84 3.80
CA ALA A 210 18.13 -12.83 2.43
C ALA A 210 17.60 -14.19 1.97
N GLU A 211 18.25 -15.27 2.39
CA GLU A 211 17.95 -16.65 2.03
C GLU A 211 16.61 -17.15 2.61
N MET A 212 16.10 -16.48 3.65
CA MET A 212 14.88 -16.87 4.37
C MET A 212 13.73 -15.88 4.17
N GLU A 213 13.89 -14.87 3.31
CA GLU A 213 12.88 -13.84 3.07
C GLU A 213 11.53 -14.39 2.58
N ALA A 214 11.55 -15.50 1.84
CA ALA A 214 10.34 -16.16 1.34
C ALA A 214 9.43 -16.68 2.48
N LEU A 215 10.01 -16.90 3.67
CA LEU A 215 9.27 -17.31 4.87
C LEU A 215 8.77 -16.11 5.68
N PHE A 216 9.25 -14.90 5.38
CA PHE A 216 8.98 -13.69 6.16
C PHE A 216 7.98 -12.77 5.47
N PHE A 217 8.27 -12.36 4.24
CA PHE A 217 7.43 -11.43 3.48
C PHE A 217 6.25 -12.17 2.83
N PRO A 218 5.12 -11.49 2.59
CA PRO A 218 3.99 -12.09 1.87
C PRO A 218 4.43 -12.73 0.55
N GLN A 219 3.99 -13.94 0.27
CA GLN A 219 4.20 -14.57 -1.04
C GLN A 219 2.92 -14.57 -1.87
N VAL A 220 3.04 -14.84 -3.17
CA VAL A 220 1.89 -14.94 -4.08
C VAL A 220 0.90 -15.97 -3.55
N GLU A 221 1.40 -17.11 -3.11
CA GLU A 221 0.62 -18.23 -2.58
C GLU A 221 -0.17 -17.82 -1.32
N TRP A 222 0.39 -16.95 -0.47
CA TRP A 222 -0.31 -16.48 0.72
C TRP A 222 -1.52 -15.63 0.35
N ILE A 223 -1.38 -14.78 -0.68
CA ILE A 223 -2.47 -13.95 -1.20
C ILE A 223 -3.53 -14.83 -1.86
N VAL A 224 -3.12 -15.77 -2.72
CA VAL A 224 -4.03 -16.72 -3.38
C VAL A 224 -4.83 -17.53 -2.35
N ASP A 225 -4.15 -18.11 -1.36
CA ASP A 225 -4.80 -18.86 -0.28
C ASP A 225 -5.71 -17.98 0.56
N GLY A 226 -5.30 -16.73 0.83
CA GLY A 226 -6.12 -15.74 1.51
C GLY A 226 -7.42 -15.43 0.76
N VAL A 227 -7.35 -15.23 -0.56
CA VAL A 227 -8.53 -15.04 -1.41
C VAL A 227 -9.43 -16.28 -1.41
N ARG A 228 -8.86 -17.48 -1.57
CA ARG A 228 -9.62 -18.74 -1.52
C ARG A 228 -10.38 -18.92 -0.20
N ARG A 229 -9.79 -18.48 0.92
CA ARG A 229 -10.47 -18.46 2.23
C ARG A 229 -11.63 -17.48 2.27
N LEU A 230 -11.49 -16.30 1.67
CA LEU A 230 -12.57 -15.29 1.60
C LEU A 230 -13.75 -15.73 0.71
N VAL A 231 -13.46 -16.44 -0.39
CA VAL A 231 -14.49 -16.93 -1.32
C VAL A 231 -15.16 -18.21 -0.79
N GLY A 232 -14.42 -19.02 -0.02
CA GLY A 232 -14.90 -20.24 0.61
C GLY A 232 -14.70 -21.47 -0.26
N ARG A 233 -13.64 -22.24 0.04
CA ARG A 233 -13.78 -23.71 -0.01
C ARG A 233 -14.55 -24.10 1.26
N GLN A 234 -15.72 -24.73 1.09
CA GLN A 234 -16.28 -25.55 2.16
C GLN A 234 -15.17 -26.47 2.66
N VAL A 235 -14.81 -26.35 3.93
CA VAL A 235 -14.08 -27.39 4.66
C VAL A 235 -15.02 -28.57 4.81
#